data_AF-A0A9D6BN89-F1
#
_entry.id   AF-A0A9D6BN89-F1
#
_cell.length_a   1.000
_cell.length_b   1.000
_cell.length_c   1.000
_cell.angle_alpha   90.00
_cell.angle_beta   90.00
_cell.angle_gamma   90.00
#
_symmetry.space_group_name_H-M   'P 1'
#
loop_
_entity.id
_entity.type
_entity.pdbx_description
1 polymer ?
#
loop_
_entity_poly.entity_id
_entity_poly.type
_entity_poly.pdbx_seq_one_letter_code
_entity_poly.pdbx_strand_id
1 'polypeptide(L)'
;MKISFFIFIFQTSFFLSGYAFDDSTNQPQRYLADKDDAVRDLFTGLIWEKTISSDELVWSRDAEMGSAQAYCVGLSKGGYLDWRVPTVVELQSLVDYLGTDPLKFDHPRLWTSESHFWKRKSGLALDLKNGFLKSYAAGSSMPVRCVRGDFLSAPDGDRFVNDKGASLVMISDLAERNGLEQESVYARDRWTGLAWTRGSNPGMSQANAEKACQMLGESWHLPTVKEMITLIDYKRASPASNGTVFPFTSPYHVYFWTATPAKQANQQGFLAVSFQDGMIEPIFESDSDACEKPKCFVFSRCVNRSK
;
A
#
# COMPACT_ATOMS: atom_id res chain seq x y z
N MET A 1 53.67 -25.31 -15.90
CA MET A 1 52.21 -25.51 -15.95
C MET A 1 51.60 -24.71 -14.81
N LYS A 2 51.05 -23.51 -15.08
CA LYS A 2 50.49 -22.61 -14.05
C LYS A 2 49.04 -23.02 -13.80
N ILE A 3 48.72 -23.39 -12.56
CA ILE A 3 47.37 -23.71 -12.12
C ILE A 3 46.75 -22.40 -11.63
N SER A 4 45.81 -21.84 -12.40
CA SER A 4 45.03 -20.67 -12.00
C SER A 4 43.87 -21.11 -11.11
N PHE A 5 43.84 -20.62 -9.88
CA PHE A 5 42.68 -20.71 -8.99
C PHE A 5 41.61 -19.71 -9.45
N PHE A 6 40.49 -20.21 -9.97
CA PHE A 6 39.28 -19.42 -10.13
C PHE A 6 38.55 -19.36 -8.79
N ILE A 7 38.68 -18.24 -8.09
CA ILE A 7 37.83 -17.91 -6.96
C ILE A 7 36.46 -17.53 -7.54
N PHE A 8 35.51 -18.46 -7.50
CA PHE A 8 34.10 -18.14 -7.69
C PHE A 8 33.65 -17.30 -6.48
N ILE A 9 33.63 -15.98 -6.65
CA ILE A 9 32.92 -15.10 -5.73
C ILE A 9 31.43 -15.39 -5.98
N PHE A 10 30.85 -16.27 -5.15
CA PHE A 10 29.40 -16.26 -4.97
C PHE A 10 29.05 -14.87 -4.46
N GLN A 11 28.47 -14.06 -5.32
CA GLN A 11 27.88 -12.78 -4.96
C GLN A 11 26.69 -13.12 -4.07
N THR A 12 26.95 -13.31 -2.77
CA THR A 12 25.93 -13.39 -1.74
C THR A 12 25.10 -12.13 -1.90
N SER A 13 23.85 -12.30 -2.32
CA SER A 13 22.86 -11.24 -2.34
C SER A 13 22.89 -10.58 -0.97
N PHE A 14 23.54 -9.42 -0.90
CA PHE A 14 23.34 -8.49 0.19
C PHE A 14 21.87 -8.10 0.09
N PHE A 15 21.02 -8.81 0.83
CA PHE A 15 19.77 -8.24 1.28
C PHE A 15 20.19 -7.03 2.12
N LEU A 16 20.23 -5.85 1.49
CA LEU A 16 20.22 -4.60 2.21
C LEU A 16 18.91 -4.59 3.00
N SER A 17 19.01 -5.07 4.25
CA SER A 17 18.07 -4.74 5.30
C SER A 17 18.18 -3.23 5.54
N GLY A 18 17.42 -2.46 4.78
CA GLY A 18 17.41 -1.01 4.84
C GLY A 18 16.10 -0.50 4.30
N TYR A 19 15.12 -0.34 5.20
CA TYR A 19 13.90 0.44 5.02
C TYR A 19 12.88 -0.10 4.02
N ALA A 20 12.26 -1.23 4.38
CA ALA A 20 10.99 -1.65 3.81
C ALA A 20 9.96 -0.52 3.97
N PHE A 21 9.53 0.08 2.85
CA PHE A 21 8.42 1.03 2.74
C PHE A 21 8.62 2.41 3.38
N ASP A 22 9.84 2.94 3.31
CA ASP A 22 10.00 4.40 3.36
C ASP A 22 9.34 5.06 2.13
N ASP A 23 8.89 6.30 2.27
CA ASP A 23 8.14 7.01 1.23
C ASP A 23 9.01 7.40 0.01
N SER A 24 10.30 7.06 0.06
CA SER A 24 11.27 7.23 -1.01
C SER A 24 11.04 6.23 -2.17
N THR A 25 10.16 6.56 -3.13
CA THR A 25 10.19 5.89 -4.46
C THR A 25 11.49 6.14 -5.21
N ASN A 26 12.22 7.20 -4.87
CA ASN A 26 13.47 7.61 -5.51
C ASN A 26 14.72 7.01 -4.86
N GLN A 27 14.61 5.82 -4.25
CA GLN A 27 15.80 5.12 -3.78
C GLN A 27 16.74 4.85 -4.98
N PRO A 28 18.04 5.20 -4.88
CA PRO A 28 18.99 4.93 -5.94
C PRO A 28 18.97 3.45 -6.30
N GLN A 29 18.97 3.15 -7.60
CA GLN A 29 18.98 1.78 -8.13
C GLN A 29 17.70 0.95 -7.87
N ARG A 30 16.61 1.54 -7.39
CA ARG A 30 15.33 0.80 -7.25
C ARG A 30 14.81 0.30 -8.60
N TYR A 31 14.84 1.16 -9.61
CA TYR A 31 14.35 0.86 -10.95
C TYR A 31 15.52 0.58 -11.89
N LEU A 32 15.63 -0.66 -12.36
CA LEU A 32 16.63 -1.09 -13.33
C LEU A 32 15.98 -1.33 -14.69
N ALA A 33 16.65 -0.91 -15.76
CA ALA A 33 16.22 -1.28 -17.11
C ALA A 33 16.25 -2.81 -17.28
N ASP A 34 15.21 -3.35 -17.90
CA ASP A 34 15.10 -4.74 -18.34
C ASP A 34 14.95 -4.77 -19.89
N LYS A 35 14.79 -5.95 -20.48
CA LYS A 35 14.69 -6.15 -21.94
C LYS A 35 13.47 -5.44 -22.54
N ASP A 36 13.60 -5.01 -23.80
CA ASP A 36 12.56 -4.41 -24.65
C ASP A 36 11.64 -3.40 -23.95
N ASP A 37 12.25 -2.38 -23.33
CA ASP A 37 11.53 -1.27 -22.68
C ASP A 37 10.65 -1.70 -21.48
N ALA A 38 11.10 -2.72 -20.75
CA ALA A 38 10.62 -3.04 -19.42
C ALA A 38 11.55 -2.45 -18.33
N VAL A 39 11.03 -2.30 -17.11
CA VAL A 39 11.74 -1.79 -15.94
C VAL A 39 11.48 -2.71 -14.76
N ARG A 40 12.53 -3.22 -14.14
CA ARG A 40 12.46 -4.03 -12.93
C ARG A 40 12.50 -3.12 -11.70
N ASP A 41 11.51 -3.24 -10.83
CA ASP A 41 11.50 -2.65 -9.50
C ASP A 41 12.11 -3.66 -8.52
N LEU A 42 13.33 -3.39 -8.04
CA LEU A 42 14.03 -4.26 -7.10
C LEU A 42 13.41 -4.28 -5.71
N PHE A 43 12.57 -3.29 -5.38
CA PHE A 43 11.94 -3.23 -4.07
C PHE A 43 10.72 -4.16 -3.99
N THR A 44 9.86 -4.12 -5.01
CA THR A 44 8.66 -4.96 -5.07
C THR A 44 8.91 -6.31 -5.77
N GLY A 45 10.00 -6.43 -6.53
CA GLY A 45 10.26 -7.57 -7.41
C GLY A 45 9.45 -7.56 -8.71
N LEU A 46 8.57 -6.57 -8.89
CA LEU A 46 7.71 -6.42 -10.06
C LEU A 46 8.51 -5.93 -11.27
N ILE A 47 8.00 -6.23 -12.45
CA ILE A 47 8.50 -5.66 -13.70
C ILE A 47 7.36 -4.86 -14.33
N TRP A 48 7.67 -3.64 -14.70
CA TRP A 48 6.76 -2.65 -15.23
C TRP A 48 7.08 -2.39 -16.70
N GLU A 49 6.05 -2.13 -17.48
CA GLU A 49 6.22 -1.48 -18.77
C GLU A 49 6.83 -0.09 -18.57
N LYS A 50 7.86 0.29 -19.34
CA LYS A 50 8.54 1.58 -19.19
C LYS A 50 7.78 2.71 -19.88
N THR A 51 7.44 2.53 -21.16
CA THR A 51 6.63 3.48 -21.92
C THR A 51 5.17 3.05 -21.92
N ILE A 52 4.32 3.85 -21.27
CA ILE A 52 2.87 3.65 -21.26
C ILE A 52 2.34 3.85 -22.69
N SER A 53 1.36 3.03 -23.11
CA SER A 53 0.64 3.29 -24.35
C SER A 53 0.01 4.70 -24.35
N SER A 54 0.10 5.40 -25.48
CA SER A 54 -0.65 6.64 -25.71
C SER A 54 -2.16 6.42 -25.83
N ASP A 55 -2.59 5.17 -25.92
CA ASP A 55 -3.99 4.82 -26.13
C ASP A 55 -4.76 4.99 -24.82
N GLU A 56 -5.86 5.73 -24.89
CA GLU A 56 -6.86 5.67 -23.84
C GLU A 56 -7.61 4.35 -23.99
N LEU A 57 -7.56 3.52 -22.94
CA LEU A 57 -8.14 2.18 -22.92
C LEU A 57 -9.34 2.14 -21.98
N VAL A 58 -10.32 1.31 -22.31
CA VAL A 58 -11.53 1.10 -21.52
C VAL A 58 -11.32 -0.06 -20.56
N TRP A 59 -11.58 0.19 -19.29
CA TRP A 59 -11.65 -0.87 -18.28
C TRP A 59 -13.06 -1.48 -18.26
N SER A 60 -13.14 -2.80 -18.06
CA SER A 60 -14.39 -3.52 -17.85
C SER A 60 -14.34 -4.42 -16.60
N ARG A 61 -15.49 -4.54 -15.92
CA ARG A 61 -15.71 -5.43 -14.76
C ARG A 61 -16.29 -6.80 -15.14
N ASP A 62 -17.07 -6.82 -16.22
CA ASP A 62 -17.97 -7.91 -16.57
C ASP A 62 -17.22 -8.99 -17.39
N ALA A 63 -17.92 -10.05 -17.82
CA ALA A 63 -17.34 -11.16 -18.61
C ALA A 63 -16.67 -10.71 -19.93
N GLU A 64 -16.95 -9.49 -20.38
CA GLU A 64 -16.26 -8.84 -21.49
C GLU A 64 -14.94 -8.23 -21.02
N MET A 65 -13.84 -8.73 -21.56
CA MET A 65 -12.50 -8.19 -21.33
C MET A 65 -12.42 -6.75 -21.87
N GLY A 66 -12.20 -5.78 -20.99
CA GLY A 66 -11.99 -4.39 -21.38
C GLY A 66 -10.70 -4.24 -22.19
N SER A 67 -10.59 -3.21 -23.01
CA SER A 67 -9.39 -3.00 -23.84
C SER A 67 -8.14 -2.76 -23.00
N ALA A 68 -8.25 -2.27 -21.76
CA ALA A 68 -7.12 -2.18 -20.82
C ALA A 68 -6.59 -3.57 -20.43
N GLN A 69 -7.49 -4.50 -20.09
CA GLN A 69 -7.13 -5.88 -19.79
C GLN A 69 -6.57 -6.60 -21.02
N ALA A 70 -7.22 -6.44 -22.17
CA ALA A 70 -6.80 -7.04 -23.43
C ALA A 70 -5.40 -6.56 -23.84
N TYR A 71 -5.12 -5.27 -23.67
CA TYR A 71 -3.82 -4.68 -23.95
C TYR A 71 -2.72 -5.34 -23.12
N CYS A 72 -2.89 -5.43 -21.79
CA CYS A 72 -1.87 -6.03 -20.94
C CYS A 72 -1.70 -7.52 -21.22
N VAL A 73 -2.77 -8.29 -21.39
CA VAL A 73 -2.67 -9.74 -21.67
C VAL A 73 -2.02 -10.02 -23.04
N GLY A 74 -2.24 -9.16 -24.03
CA GLY A 74 -1.63 -9.27 -25.36
C GLY A 74 -0.19 -8.74 -25.43
N LEU A 75 0.31 -8.11 -24.37
CA LEU A 75 1.64 -7.50 -24.37
C LEU A 75 2.71 -8.60 -24.36
N SER A 76 3.70 -8.46 -25.24
CA SER A 76 4.84 -9.40 -25.37
C SER A 76 6.19 -8.68 -25.23
N LYS A 77 6.23 -7.60 -24.43
CA LYS A 77 7.45 -6.84 -24.15
C LYS A 77 8.40 -7.64 -23.25
N GLY A 78 9.69 -7.57 -23.54
CA GLY A 78 10.78 -8.20 -22.79
C GLY A 78 10.84 -9.72 -22.92
N GLY A 79 10.10 -10.30 -23.87
CA GLY A 79 9.89 -11.74 -24.00
C GLY A 79 8.94 -12.34 -22.95
N TYR A 80 8.18 -11.49 -22.26
CA TYR A 80 7.25 -11.88 -21.20
C TYR A 80 5.81 -11.93 -21.72
N LEU A 81 5.01 -12.87 -21.22
CA LEU A 81 3.63 -13.14 -21.68
C LEU A 81 2.58 -13.09 -20.56
N ASP A 82 3.00 -12.77 -19.34
CA ASP A 82 2.20 -12.74 -18.10
C ASP A 82 1.96 -11.31 -17.62
N TRP A 83 1.90 -10.36 -18.56
CA TRP A 83 1.56 -8.97 -18.29
C TRP A 83 0.09 -8.82 -17.92
N ARG A 84 -0.20 -7.93 -16.98
CA ARG A 84 -1.54 -7.67 -16.45
C ARG A 84 -1.73 -6.22 -16.07
N VAL A 85 -3.00 -5.84 -15.88
CA VAL A 85 -3.37 -4.56 -15.26
C VAL A 85 -2.91 -4.58 -13.80
N PRO A 86 -2.25 -3.51 -13.31
CA PRO A 86 -1.74 -3.45 -11.95
C PRO A 86 -2.87 -3.32 -10.92
N THR A 87 -2.63 -3.81 -9.72
CA THR A 87 -3.51 -3.55 -8.57
C THR A 87 -3.36 -2.10 -8.09
N VAL A 88 -4.31 -1.64 -7.27
CA VAL A 88 -4.19 -0.35 -6.59
C VAL A 88 -2.91 -0.29 -5.76
N VAL A 89 -2.63 -1.33 -4.97
CA VAL A 89 -1.44 -1.41 -4.11
C VAL A 89 -0.14 -1.35 -4.92
N GLU A 90 -0.11 -2.02 -6.07
CA GLU A 90 1.03 -1.99 -6.99
C GLU A 90 1.27 -0.59 -7.55
N LEU A 91 0.22 0.11 -8.00
CA LEU A 91 0.37 1.49 -8.47
C LEU A 91 0.72 2.47 -7.34
N GLN A 92 0.17 2.31 -6.13
CA GLN A 92 0.55 3.14 -4.97
C GLN A 92 2.05 3.00 -4.64
N SER A 93 2.65 1.83 -4.92
CA SER A 93 4.08 1.61 -4.70
C SER A 93 4.99 2.47 -5.58
N LEU A 94 4.45 3.01 -6.69
CA LEU A 94 5.12 3.90 -7.63
C LEU A 94 4.91 5.39 -7.32
N VAL A 95 3.99 5.74 -6.41
CA VAL A 95 3.68 7.15 -6.08
C VAL A 95 4.77 7.76 -5.22
N ASP A 96 5.33 8.87 -5.66
CA ASP A 96 6.23 9.69 -4.85
C ASP A 96 5.47 10.76 -4.06
N TYR A 97 5.07 10.43 -2.83
CA TYR A 97 4.40 11.41 -1.97
C TYR A 97 5.35 12.49 -1.44
N LEU A 98 6.65 12.24 -1.41
CA LEU A 98 7.66 13.24 -1.06
C LEU A 98 7.98 14.17 -2.22
N GLY A 99 7.45 13.88 -3.43
CA GLY A 99 7.59 14.61 -4.69
C GLY A 99 8.99 15.17 -4.91
N THR A 100 9.94 14.29 -4.69
CA THR A 100 11.35 14.39 -5.04
C THR A 100 11.64 13.80 -6.43
N ASP A 101 10.61 13.22 -7.07
CA ASP A 101 10.72 12.45 -8.30
C ASP A 101 10.92 13.38 -9.49
N PRO A 102 12.10 13.33 -10.15
CA PRO A 102 12.34 14.07 -11.37
C PRO A 102 11.53 13.49 -12.55
N LEU A 103 11.07 12.24 -12.45
CA LEU A 103 10.30 11.52 -13.47
C LEU A 103 8.83 11.91 -13.37
N LYS A 104 8.53 13.15 -13.77
CA LYS A 104 7.15 13.57 -13.99
C LYS A 104 6.51 12.63 -15.02
N PHE A 105 5.55 11.82 -14.60
CA PHE A 105 4.76 11.02 -15.53
C PHE A 105 3.83 11.95 -16.34
N ASP A 106 3.91 11.87 -17.68
CA ASP A 106 3.05 12.65 -18.59
C ASP A 106 1.57 12.26 -18.46
N HIS A 107 1.30 11.03 -17.99
CA HIS A 107 -0.04 10.54 -17.72
C HIS A 107 -0.27 10.43 -16.21
N PRO A 108 -1.02 11.36 -15.59
CA PRO A 108 -1.24 11.32 -14.15
C PRO A 108 -2.09 10.12 -13.75
N ARG A 109 -3.08 9.71 -14.54
CA ARG A 109 -4.06 8.70 -14.11
C ARG A 109 -3.92 7.40 -14.87
N LEU A 110 -3.86 6.30 -14.12
CA LEU A 110 -3.73 4.96 -14.66
C LEU A 110 -4.83 4.05 -14.13
N TRP A 111 -5.34 3.20 -15.02
CA TRP A 111 -6.26 2.14 -14.62
C TRP A 111 -5.61 1.17 -13.63
N THR A 112 -6.42 0.72 -12.67
CA THR A 112 -6.12 -0.43 -11.80
C THR A 112 -7.01 -1.62 -12.17
N SER A 113 -6.67 -2.79 -11.66
CA SER A 113 -7.46 -4.00 -11.83
C SER A 113 -8.78 -3.98 -11.06
N GLU A 114 -8.89 -3.10 -10.06
CA GLU A 114 -9.97 -3.07 -9.08
C GLU A 114 -11.16 -2.23 -9.52
N SER A 115 -12.33 -2.67 -9.07
CA SER A 115 -13.59 -1.94 -9.24
C SER A 115 -13.95 -1.18 -7.97
N HIS A 116 -14.63 -0.05 -8.10
CA HIS A 116 -15.15 0.66 -6.94
C HIS A 116 -16.26 -0.16 -6.25
N PHE A 117 -16.10 -0.43 -4.96
CA PHE A 117 -16.99 -1.33 -4.20
C PHE A 117 -18.49 -0.96 -4.32
N TRP A 118 -18.83 0.31 -4.05
CA TRP A 118 -20.22 0.79 -4.02
C TRP A 118 -20.81 1.15 -5.38
N LYS A 119 -19.96 1.27 -6.43
CA LYS A 119 -20.40 1.75 -7.76
C LYS A 119 -20.33 0.60 -8.74
N ARG A 120 -21.51 0.09 -9.11
CA ARG A 120 -21.61 -0.98 -10.12
C ARG A 120 -20.98 -0.49 -11.43
N LYS A 121 -20.25 -1.38 -12.10
CA LYS A 121 -19.59 -1.11 -13.40
C LYS A 121 -18.72 0.14 -13.40
N SER A 122 -17.93 0.34 -12.33
CA SER A 122 -16.94 1.41 -12.26
C SER A 122 -15.58 0.87 -11.86
N GLY A 123 -14.55 1.23 -12.63
CA GLY A 123 -13.15 0.92 -12.32
C GLY A 123 -12.54 1.97 -11.40
N LEU A 124 -11.47 1.61 -10.70
CA LEU A 124 -10.63 2.54 -9.97
C LEU A 124 -9.43 2.95 -10.82
N ALA A 125 -9.14 4.25 -10.82
CA ALA A 125 -7.94 4.80 -11.41
C ALA A 125 -7.14 5.58 -10.36
N LEU A 126 -5.83 5.44 -10.41
CA LEU A 126 -4.90 6.08 -9.49
C LEU A 126 -4.21 7.25 -10.17
N ASP A 127 -4.19 8.41 -9.51
CA ASP A 127 -3.42 9.57 -9.95
C ASP A 127 -1.99 9.52 -9.37
N LEU A 128 -1.00 9.17 -10.18
CA LEU A 128 0.40 9.03 -9.78
C LEU A 128 1.02 10.32 -9.22
N LYS A 129 0.42 11.49 -9.47
CA LYS A 129 0.93 12.77 -8.93
C LYS A 129 0.71 12.91 -7.44
N ASN A 130 -0.33 12.28 -6.89
CA ASN A 130 -0.73 12.45 -5.49
C ASN A 130 -1.23 11.16 -4.81
N GLY A 131 -1.31 10.04 -5.54
CA GLY A 131 -1.80 8.75 -5.07
C GLY A 131 -3.32 8.69 -4.86
N PHE A 132 -4.09 9.68 -5.33
CA PHE A 132 -5.53 9.70 -5.10
C PHE A 132 -6.25 8.75 -6.04
N LEU A 133 -7.19 8.00 -5.47
CA LEU A 133 -8.07 7.10 -6.20
C LEU A 133 -9.33 7.83 -6.64
N LYS A 134 -9.77 7.55 -7.86
CA LYS A 134 -11.06 8.01 -8.35
C LYS A 134 -11.77 6.89 -9.09
N SER A 135 -13.10 6.85 -8.91
CA SER A 135 -13.96 5.92 -9.63
C SER A 135 -14.48 6.52 -10.92
N TYR A 136 -14.48 5.70 -11.95
CA TYR A 136 -14.92 6.06 -13.30
C TYR A 136 -15.90 5.02 -13.81
N ALA A 137 -16.98 5.49 -14.45
CA ALA A 137 -18.00 4.61 -15.01
C ALA A 137 -17.46 3.79 -16.19
N ALA A 138 -18.09 2.65 -16.47
CA ALA A 138 -17.80 1.84 -17.65
C ALA A 138 -17.86 2.69 -18.94
N GLY A 139 -16.96 2.39 -19.88
CA GLY A 139 -16.77 3.18 -21.10
C GLY A 139 -15.84 4.38 -20.95
N SER A 140 -15.44 4.75 -19.73
CA SER A 140 -14.36 5.74 -19.55
C SER A 140 -13.06 5.20 -20.11
N SER A 141 -12.28 6.09 -20.72
CA SER A 141 -11.01 5.77 -21.34
C SER A 141 -9.87 6.45 -20.61
N MET A 142 -8.80 5.72 -20.32
CA MET A 142 -7.56 6.25 -19.71
C MET A 142 -6.41 5.25 -19.91
N PRO A 143 -5.16 5.68 -19.76
CA PRO A 143 -4.02 4.79 -19.97
C PRO A 143 -3.87 3.73 -18.86
N VAL A 144 -3.10 2.69 -19.16
CA VAL A 144 -2.68 1.65 -18.22
C VAL A 144 -1.17 1.45 -18.33
N ARG A 145 -0.49 1.21 -17.20
CA ARG A 145 0.90 0.74 -17.18
C ARG A 145 0.89 -0.72 -16.80
N CYS A 146 1.15 -1.61 -17.75
CA CYS A 146 1.10 -3.04 -17.44
C CYS A 146 2.24 -3.43 -16.49
N VAL A 147 1.95 -4.43 -15.66
CA VAL A 147 2.88 -4.99 -14.67
C VAL A 147 2.89 -6.51 -14.78
N ARG A 148 3.97 -7.13 -14.32
CA ARG A 148 4.07 -8.57 -14.13
C ARG A 148 4.88 -8.92 -12.87
N GLY A 149 4.83 -10.18 -12.49
CA GLY A 149 5.43 -10.71 -11.27
C GLY A 149 4.38 -11.10 -10.22
N ASP A 150 4.86 -11.57 -9.08
CA ASP A 150 4.01 -12.00 -7.97
C ASP A 150 3.09 -10.88 -7.53
N PHE A 151 1.80 -11.19 -7.38
CA PHE A 151 0.82 -10.20 -6.96
C PHE A 151 1.19 -9.66 -5.57
N LEU A 152 1.14 -8.34 -5.43
CA LEU A 152 0.98 -7.74 -4.11
C LEU A 152 -0.47 -8.03 -3.68
N SER A 153 -0.65 -9.17 -3.02
CA SER A 153 -1.96 -9.76 -2.76
C SER A 153 -2.70 -9.00 -1.65
N ALA A 154 -4.02 -8.93 -1.82
CA ALA A 154 -4.91 -8.39 -0.80
C ALA A 154 -4.71 -9.15 0.53
N PRO A 155 -4.85 -8.47 1.68
CA PRO A 155 -4.65 -9.09 2.99
C PRO A 155 -5.64 -10.23 3.27
N ASP A 156 -5.26 -11.48 2.99
CA ASP A 156 -6.01 -12.67 3.41
C ASP A 156 -5.73 -12.98 4.90
N GLY A 157 -6.61 -13.73 5.57
CA GLY A 157 -6.49 -14.11 6.98
C GLY A 157 -5.18 -14.80 7.32
N ASP A 158 -4.69 -15.67 6.44
CA ASP A 158 -3.46 -16.46 6.65
C ASP A 158 -2.16 -15.64 6.52
N ARG A 159 -2.26 -14.39 6.04
CA ARG A 159 -1.12 -13.46 5.90
C ARG A 159 -0.66 -12.93 7.25
N PHE A 160 -1.59 -12.69 8.17
CA PHE A 160 -1.29 -12.12 9.49
C PHE A 160 -1.23 -13.21 10.53
N VAL A 161 -0.11 -13.27 11.25
CA VAL A 161 0.07 -14.20 12.35
C VAL A 161 0.33 -13.45 13.65
N ASN A 162 -0.09 -14.04 14.75
CA ASN A 162 0.35 -13.60 16.06
C ASN A 162 1.87 -13.75 16.16
N ASP A 163 2.55 -12.74 16.72
CA ASP A 163 3.97 -12.87 16.98
C ASP A 163 4.19 -13.98 18.03
N LYS A 164 5.01 -14.98 17.72
CA LYS A 164 5.12 -16.34 18.35
C LYS A 164 4.30 -17.48 17.71
N GLY A 165 3.65 -17.28 16.56
CA GLY A 165 3.09 -18.40 15.77
C GLY A 165 1.78 -18.99 16.31
N ALA A 166 1.08 -18.27 17.18
CA ALA A 166 -0.23 -18.69 17.69
C ALA A 166 -1.35 -18.46 16.65
N SER A 167 -2.34 -19.36 16.65
CA SER A 167 -3.54 -19.26 15.82
C SER A 167 -4.45 -18.11 16.30
N LEU A 168 -5.21 -17.53 15.37
CA LEU A 168 -6.15 -16.43 15.64
C LEU A 168 -7.27 -16.91 16.57
N VAL A 169 -7.31 -16.41 17.81
CA VAL A 169 -8.47 -16.52 18.71
C VAL A 169 -9.07 -15.13 18.90
N MET A 170 -10.40 -15.06 18.96
CA MET A 170 -11.16 -13.81 19.06
C MET A 170 -11.01 -13.18 20.45
N ILE A 171 -10.87 -11.85 20.49
CA ILE A 171 -10.74 -11.06 21.74
C ILE A 171 -11.97 -11.22 22.66
N SER A 172 -13.12 -11.67 22.14
CA SER A 172 -14.31 -11.97 22.96
C SER A 172 -14.12 -13.15 23.92
N ASP A 173 -13.12 -14.01 23.69
CA ASP A 173 -12.93 -15.24 24.45
C ASP A 173 -11.91 -15.08 25.59
N LEU A 174 -11.30 -13.89 25.72
CA LEU A 174 -10.18 -13.63 26.64
C LEU A 174 -10.58 -13.09 28.02
N ALA A 175 -11.86 -12.82 28.26
CA ALA A 175 -12.33 -12.28 29.53
C ALA A 175 -12.42 -13.33 30.66
N GLU A 176 -12.26 -14.63 30.40
CA GLU A 176 -12.55 -15.68 31.39
C GLU A 176 -11.36 -16.56 31.81
N ARG A 177 -10.14 -16.39 31.27
CA ARG A 177 -8.98 -17.19 31.70
C ARG A 177 -7.94 -16.36 32.44
N ASN A 178 -8.13 -16.29 33.76
CA ASN A 178 -7.06 -15.96 34.71
C ASN A 178 -5.87 -16.91 34.50
N GLY A 179 -4.76 -16.39 33.94
CA GLY A 179 -3.46 -17.05 34.01
C GLY A 179 -2.86 -17.62 32.72
N LEU A 180 -3.22 -17.15 31.53
CA LEU A 180 -2.49 -17.48 30.30
C LEU A 180 -1.59 -16.33 29.86
N GLU A 181 -0.37 -16.66 29.44
CA GLU A 181 0.66 -15.73 28.98
C GLU A 181 0.09 -14.70 28.00
N GLN A 182 0.45 -13.44 28.22
CA GLN A 182 0.05 -12.24 27.47
C GLN A 182 0.06 -12.50 25.96
N GLU A 183 -1.12 -12.86 25.42
CA GLU A 183 -1.31 -13.16 24.01
C GLU A 183 -0.88 -11.95 23.16
N SER A 184 -0.21 -12.22 22.05
CA SER A 184 0.52 -11.20 21.28
C SER A 184 -0.37 -10.02 20.89
N VAL A 185 -0.02 -8.83 21.41
CA VAL A 185 -0.73 -7.56 21.19
C VAL A 185 -0.65 -7.06 19.72
N TYR A 186 0.21 -7.70 18.93
CA TYR A 186 0.57 -7.26 17.58
C TYR A 186 0.44 -8.41 16.57
N ALA A 187 0.02 -8.07 15.34
CA ALA A 187 -0.08 -8.97 14.20
C ALA A 187 1.13 -8.78 13.28
N ARG A 188 1.87 -9.86 13.04
CA ARG A 188 2.98 -9.88 12.10
C ARG A 188 2.45 -10.20 10.70
N ASP A 189 2.75 -9.31 9.77
CA ASP A 189 2.45 -9.45 8.36
C ASP A 189 3.57 -10.25 7.68
N ARG A 190 3.25 -11.46 7.21
CA ARG A 190 4.23 -12.33 6.52
C ARG A 190 4.64 -11.82 5.14
N TRP A 191 3.84 -10.96 4.52
CA TRP A 191 4.16 -10.43 3.19
C TRP A 191 5.12 -9.25 3.28
N THR A 192 4.82 -8.26 4.13
CA THR A 192 5.67 -7.06 4.28
C THR A 192 6.80 -7.24 5.30
N GLY A 193 6.67 -8.23 6.20
CA GLY A 193 7.56 -8.40 7.36
C GLY A 193 7.27 -7.43 8.52
N LEU A 194 6.28 -6.54 8.37
CA LEU A 194 5.92 -5.55 9.37
C LEU A 194 5.12 -6.16 10.52
N ALA A 195 5.28 -5.63 11.73
CA ALA A 195 4.42 -5.92 12.86
C ALA A 195 3.47 -4.76 13.12
N TRP A 196 2.19 -5.05 13.31
CA TRP A 196 1.11 -4.06 13.43
C TRP A 196 0.40 -4.19 14.76
N THR A 197 0.05 -3.08 15.41
CA THR A 197 -0.92 -3.12 16.52
C THR A 197 -2.25 -3.67 16.02
N ARG A 198 -2.92 -4.52 16.81
CA ARG A 198 -4.27 -5.03 16.47
C ARG A 198 -5.36 -4.03 16.85
N GLY A 199 -5.19 -3.35 17.98
CA GLY A 199 -6.00 -2.19 18.35
C GLY A 199 -5.57 -0.92 17.63
N SER A 200 -6.49 0.04 17.58
CA SER A 200 -6.23 1.44 17.18
C SER A 200 -6.25 2.34 18.41
N ASN A 201 -5.42 3.37 18.41
CA ASN A 201 -5.57 4.47 19.36
C ASN A 201 -6.87 5.24 19.07
N PRO A 202 -7.48 5.90 20.07
CA PRO A 202 -8.65 6.75 19.85
C PRO A 202 -8.34 7.91 18.90
N GLY A 203 -9.39 8.57 18.42
CA GLY A 203 -9.24 9.74 17.56
C GLY A 203 -8.42 10.84 18.22
N MET A 204 -7.38 11.34 17.53
CA MET A 204 -6.40 12.28 18.06
C MET A 204 -5.77 13.14 16.96
N SER A 205 -4.98 14.15 17.32
CA SER A 205 -4.15 14.88 16.37
C SER A 205 -3.03 14.00 15.82
N GLN A 206 -2.51 14.34 14.64
CA GLN A 206 -1.40 13.61 14.02
C GLN A 206 -0.16 13.59 14.93
N ALA A 207 0.21 14.72 15.53
CA ALA A 207 1.36 14.81 16.42
C ALA A 207 1.21 13.92 17.68
N ASN A 208 -0.02 13.76 18.18
CA ASN A 208 -0.29 12.84 19.29
C ASN A 208 -0.26 11.38 18.83
N ALA A 209 -0.68 11.09 17.59
CA ALA A 209 -0.59 9.76 17.00
C ALA A 209 0.87 9.31 16.83
N GLU A 210 1.76 10.19 16.36
CA GLU A 210 3.20 9.90 16.30
C GLU A 210 3.77 9.58 17.69
N LYS A 211 3.52 10.45 18.67
CA LYS A 211 3.99 10.24 20.05
C LYS A 211 3.46 8.93 20.64
N ALA A 212 2.18 8.62 20.43
CA ALA A 212 1.58 7.38 20.91
C ALA A 212 2.29 6.14 20.35
N CYS A 213 2.67 6.17 19.07
CA CYS A 213 3.42 5.06 18.48
C CYS A 213 4.86 4.97 18.99
N GLN A 214 5.55 6.11 19.16
CA GLN A 214 6.91 6.14 19.72
C GLN A 214 6.97 5.61 21.16
N MET A 215 5.91 5.80 21.95
CA MET A 215 5.80 5.28 23.32
C MET A 215 5.78 3.74 23.41
N LEU A 216 5.50 3.03 22.30
CA LEU A 216 5.55 1.57 22.26
C LEU A 216 6.98 1.01 22.15
N GLY A 217 7.96 1.87 21.87
CA GLY A 217 9.39 1.52 21.78
C GLY A 217 10.05 2.05 20.51
N GLU A 218 11.38 2.04 20.48
CA GLU A 218 12.19 2.72 19.45
C GLU A 218 11.90 2.28 18.00
N SER A 219 11.43 1.05 17.80
CA SER A 219 11.13 0.52 16.46
C SER A 219 9.67 0.74 16.02
N TRP A 220 8.82 1.23 16.92
CA TRP A 220 7.41 1.54 16.65
C TRP A 220 7.25 2.97 16.15
N HIS A 221 6.46 3.14 15.09
CA HIS A 221 6.20 4.43 14.49
C HIS A 221 4.79 4.49 13.89
N LEU A 222 4.36 5.71 13.58
CA LEU A 222 3.18 5.94 12.76
C LEU A 222 3.53 5.54 11.31
N PRO A 223 2.72 4.70 10.65
CA PRO A 223 3.03 4.18 9.32
C PRO A 223 3.05 5.28 8.26
N THR A 224 3.83 5.07 7.20
CA THR A 224 3.68 5.82 5.94
C THR A 224 2.40 5.40 5.21
N VAL A 225 1.98 6.17 4.20
CA VAL A 225 0.90 5.73 3.30
C VAL A 225 1.22 4.37 2.67
N LYS A 226 2.47 4.15 2.22
CA LYS A 226 2.87 2.90 1.58
C LYS A 226 2.85 1.71 2.52
N GLU A 227 3.10 1.90 3.82
CA GLU A 227 2.89 0.86 4.82
C GLU A 227 1.41 0.62 5.06
N MET A 228 0.62 1.69 5.25
CA MET A 228 -0.79 1.58 5.60
C MET A 228 -1.64 0.93 4.49
N ILE A 229 -1.40 1.27 3.23
CA ILE A 229 -2.14 0.70 2.09
C ILE A 229 -1.96 -0.81 1.95
N THR A 230 -0.92 -1.39 2.55
CA THR A 230 -0.74 -2.86 2.57
C THR A 230 -1.82 -3.57 3.40
N LEU A 231 -2.48 -2.88 4.32
CA LEU A 231 -3.59 -3.41 5.13
C LEU A 231 -4.95 -3.32 4.43
N ILE A 232 -5.02 -2.62 3.29
CA ILE A 232 -6.26 -2.36 2.58
C ILE A 232 -6.59 -3.51 1.63
N ASP A 233 -7.81 -4.02 1.73
CA ASP A 233 -8.42 -4.93 0.77
C ASP A 233 -9.51 -4.19 -0.02
N TYR A 234 -9.16 -3.77 -1.23
CA TYR A 234 -10.04 -3.04 -2.15
C TYR A 234 -11.23 -3.86 -2.66
N LYS A 235 -11.31 -5.17 -2.35
CA LYS A 235 -12.49 -6.00 -2.61
C LYS A 235 -13.54 -5.88 -1.49
N ARG A 236 -13.21 -5.23 -0.38
CA ARG A 236 -14.04 -5.04 0.80
C ARG A 236 -14.28 -3.55 1.05
N ALA A 237 -15.31 -3.24 1.83
CA ALA A 237 -15.57 -1.91 2.33
C ALA A 237 -16.19 -1.97 3.72
N SER A 238 -15.97 -0.93 4.52
CA SER A 238 -16.58 -0.73 5.85
C SER A 238 -16.46 -1.95 6.81
N PRO A 239 -15.26 -2.43 7.16
CA PRO A 239 -13.95 -1.91 6.78
C PRO A 239 -13.34 -2.61 5.55
N ALA A 240 -12.56 -1.87 4.76
CA ALA A 240 -11.72 -2.34 3.68
C ALA A 240 -10.43 -3.01 4.19
N SER A 241 -10.54 -3.87 5.22
CA SER A 241 -9.40 -4.62 5.77
C SER A 241 -9.90 -5.88 6.49
N ASN A 242 -8.97 -6.70 7.00
CA ASN A 242 -9.30 -7.87 7.79
C ASN A 242 -9.79 -7.47 9.21
N GLY A 243 -11.10 -7.35 9.38
CA GLY A 243 -11.72 -7.00 10.67
C GLY A 243 -11.51 -8.00 11.81
N THR A 244 -11.09 -9.24 11.52
CA THR A 244 -10.73 -10.24 12.54
C THR A 244 -9.33 -9.98 13.11
N VAL A 245 -8.40 -9.57 12.25
CA VAL A 245 -7.03 -9.22 12.66
C VAL A 245 -6.99 -7.82 13.25
N PHE A 246 -7.68 -6.88 12.60
CA PHE A 246 -7.72 -5.45 12.92
C PHE A 246 -9.15 -5.03 13.27
N PRO A 247 -9.62 -5.28 14.50
CA PRO A 247 -10.97 -4.89 14.91
C PRO A 247 -11.14 -3.37 14.91
N PHE A 248 -12.35 -2.92 14.56
CA PHE A 248 -12.76 -1.51 14.57
C PHE A 248 -13.80 -1.26 15.66
N THR A 249 -13.73 -0.10 16.30
CA THR A 249 -14.66 0.31 17.37
C THR A 249 -15.90 1.04 16.85
N SER A 250 -15.91 1.49 15.58
CA SER A 250 -17.05 2.14 14.94
C SER A 250 -17.02 1.92 13.42
N PRO A 251 -18.17 1.61 12.78
CA PRO A 251 -18.22 1.38 11.33
C PRO A 251 -18.33 2.67 10.49
N TYR A 252 -18.52 3.85 11.11
CA TYR A 252 -19.03 5.00 10.37
C TYR A 252 -18.03 6.03 9.86
N HIS A 253 -16.83 6.24 10.41
CA HIS A 253 -15.75 6.98 9.72
C HIS A 253 -14.40 6.60 10.34
N VAL A 254 -13.49 6.02 9.55
CA VAL A 254 -12.29 5.31 10.04
C VAL A 254 -11.04 5.74 9.28
N TYR A 255 -10.80 7.05 9.22
CA TYR A 255 -9.52 7.55 8.71
C TYR A 255 -8.41 7.21 9.70
N PHE A 256 -7.26 6.81 9.18
CA PHE A 256 -6.07 6.59 9.98
C PHE A 256 -4.97 7.54 9.54
N TRP A 257 -4.36 8.18 10.53
CA TRP A 257 -3.18 9.00 10.32
C TRP A 257 -2.04 8.18 9.73
N THR A 258 -1.29 8.84 8.86
CA THR A 258 0.04 8.38 8.43
C THR A 258 1.08 9.44 8.77
N ALA A 259 2.36 9.04 8.75
CA ALA A 259 3.49 9.95 8.83
C ALA A 259 3.80 10.64 7.49
N THR A 260 3.09 10.31 6.41
CA THR A 260 3.34 10.90 5.09
C THR A 260 2.79 12.33 5.03
N PRO A 261 3.61 13.33 4.69
CA PRO A 261 3.17 14.71 4.58
C PRO A 261 2.26 14.92 3.35
N ALA A 262 1.25 15.78 3.51
CA ALA A 262 0.44 16.26 2.41
C ALA A 262 1.07 17.52 1.78
N LYS A 263 1.21 17.53 0.45
CA LYS A 263 1.76 18.69 -0.26
C LYS A 263 0.68 19.69 -0.63
N GLN A 264 0.62 20.80 0.09
CA GLN A 264 -0.14 21.99 -0.33
C GLN A 264 0.65 23.26 0.01
N ALA A 265 0.63 24.23 -0.90
CA ALA A 265 1.34 25.49 -0.68
C ALA A 265 0.83 26.17 0.60
N ASN A 266 1.76 26.46 1.52
CA ASN A 266 1.52 27.22 2.76
C ASN A 266 0.62 26.54 3.81
N GLN A 267 0.43 25.22 3.76
CA GLN A 267 -0.30 24.48 4.80
C GLN A 267 0.47 23.22 5.20
N GLN A 268 0.65 23.02 6.51
CA GLN A 268 1.13 21.76 7.05
C GLN A 268 -0.06 20.79 7.13
N GLY A 269 0.12 19.57 6.62
CA GLY A 269 -0.89 18.54 6.63
C GLY A 269 -0.28 17.17 6.40
N PHE A 270 -1.07 16.14 6.64
CA PHE A 270 -0.66 14.75 6.50
C PHE A 270 -1.71 13.98 5.71
N LEU A 271 -1.26 12.96 4.99
CA LEU A 271 -2.16 12.05 4.32
C LEU A 271 -2.78 11.10 5.35
N ALA A 272 -4.07 10.85 5.21
CA ALA A 272 -4.80 9.86 5.96
C ALA A 272 -5.38 8.81 5.01
N VAL A 273 -5.44 7.57 5.47
CA VAL A 273 -6.02 6.45 4.71
C VAL A 273 -7.38 6.10 5.30
N SER A 274 -8.40 6.11 4.46
CA SER A 274 -9.74 5.64 4.77
C SER A 274 -9.76 4.11 4.81
N PHE A 275 -10.07 3.53 5.97
CA PHE A 275 -10.39 2.09 6.05
C PHE A 275 -11.83 1.79 5.64
N GLN A 276 -12.58 2.76 5.11
CA GLN A 276 -13.89 2.51 4.54
C GLN A 276 -13.77 1.87 3.15
N ASP A 277 -12.79 2.31 2.36
CA ASP A 277 -12.67 2.02 0.93
C ASP A 277 -11.23 2.14 0.38
N GLY A 278 -10.25 2.47 1.24
CA GLY A 278 -8.85 2.58 0.85
C GLY A 278 -8.47 3.91 0.19
N MET A 279 -9.34 4.92 0.23
CA MET A 279 -9.02 6.26 -0.30
C MET A 279 -7.99 6.97 0.56
N ILE A 280 -7.17 7.80 -0.09
CA ILE A 280 -6.16 8.65 0.55
C ILE A 280 -6.61 10.09 0.42
N GLU A 281 -6.61 10.81 1.54
CA GLU A 281 -7.00 12.21 1.58
C GLU A 281 -6.01 13.03 2.41
N PRO A 282 -5.72 14.29 2.02
CA PRO A 282 -4.92 15.19 2.83
C PRO A 282 -5.78 15.80 3.94
N ILE A 283 -5.22 15.89 5.14
CA ILE A 283 -5.83 16.58 6.28
C ILE A 283 -4.83 17.62 6.79
N PHE A 284 -5.24 18.89 6.80
CA PHE A 284 -4.37 20.03 7.11
C PHE A 284 -4.56 20.54 8.54
N GLU A 285 -3.52 21.13 9.12
CA GLU A 285 -3.54 21.57 10.52
C GLU A 285 -4.48 22.76 10.78
N SER A 286 -4.73 23.62 9.78
CA SER A 286 -5.76 24.67 9.86
C SER A 286 -7.18 24.12 9.99
N ASP A 287 -7.36 22.83 9.71
CA ASP A 287 -8.58 22.08 9.99
C ASP A 287 -8.56 21.39 11.37
N SER A 288 -7.43 21.43 12.08
CA SER A 288 -7.12 20.66 13.29
C SER A 288 -6.96 21.50 14.57
N ASP A 289 -6.77 22.83 14.44
CA ASP A 289 -6.76 23.76 15.59
C ASP A 289 -8.13 23.86 16.30
N ALA A 290 -9.19 23.35 15.68
CA ALA A 290 -10.49 23.17 16.28
C ALA A 290 -10.67 21.72 16.73
N CYS A 291 -10.11 21.37 17.89
CA CYS A 291 -10.49 20.17 18.63
C CYS A 291 -11.91 20.32 19.27
N GLU A 292 -12.83 20.97 18.54
CA GLU A 292 -14.26 21.11 18.84
C GLU A 292 -15.08 20.76 17.57
N LYS A 293 -15.12 19.45 17.23
CA LYS A 293 -16.00 18.77 16.25
C LYS A 293 -15.76 19.09 14.75
N PRO A 294 -15.92 18.13 13.79
CA PRO A 294 -15.98 16.67 13.86
C PRO A 294 -14.66 16.01 13.38
N LYS A 295 -13.54 16.72 13.25
CA LYS A 295 -12.29 16.17 12.68
C LYS A 295 -11.41 15.37 13.65
N CYS A 296 -11.87 15.14 14.89
CA CYS A 296 -11.25 14.22 15.85
C CYS A 296 -11.56 12.73 15.59
N PHE A 297 -12.07 12.37 14.40
CA PHE A 297 -12.35 10.97 14.02
C PHE A 297 -11.23 10.33 13.18
N VAL A 298 -10.00 10.85 13.30
CA VAL A 298 -8.83 10.24 12.67
C VAL A 298 -8.04 9.46 13.73
N PHE A 299 -8.00 8.15 13.54
CA PHE A 299 -7.41 7.18 14.45
C PHE A 299 -5.94 6.97 14.09
N SER A 300 -5.22 6.19 14.90
CA SER A 300 -3.88 5.74 14.55
C SER A 300 -3.66 4.28 14.89
N ARG A 301 -2.82 3.64 14.09
CA ARG A 301 -2.33 2.29 14.26
C ARG A 301 -0.83 2.36 14.12
N CYS A 302 -0.11 1.65 14.98
CA CYS A 302 1.34 1.71 14.98
C CYS A 302 1.91 0.51 14.24
N VAL A 303 3.03 0.73 13.58
CA VAL A 303 3.75 -0.29 12.83
C VAL A 303 5.18 -0.38 13.33
N ASN A 304 5.77 -1.56 13.21
CA ASN A 304 7.13 -1.86 13.61
C ASN A 304 7.87 -2.62 12.50
N ARG A 305 9.09 -2.17 12.20
CA ARG A 305 9.99 -2.73 11.17
C ARG A 305 11.04 -3.70 11.71
N SER A 306 11.17 -3.82 13.04
CA SER A 306 12.09 -4.75 13.67
C SER A 306 11.65 -6.20 13.45
N LYS A 307 12.61 -7.04 13.08
CA LYS A 307 12.40 -8.47 12.82
C LYS A 307 12.20 -9.22 14.12
#